data_AF-A0AAD9QNE2-F1
#
_entry.id   AF-A0AAD9QNE2-F1
#
_cell.length_a   1.000
_cell.length_b   1.000
_cell.length_c   1.000
_cell.angle_alpha   90.00
_cell.angle_beta   90.00
_cell.angle_gamma   90.00
#
_symmetry.space_group_name_H-M   'P 1'
#
loop_
_entity.id
_entity.type
_entity.pdbx_description
1 polymer ?
#
loop_
_entity_poly.entity_id
_entity_poly.type
_entity_poly.pdbx_seq_one_letter_code
_entity_poly.pdbx_strand_id
1 'polypeptide(L)'
;MVWTESKDLSLLRTIAAEGIFVNTKAGSRERGAAWLNVASALVAESPTVTARSVRDRYHILAKKWKAKVGEGEKDMTEVEVLLEELVDLESESEKVAEQQNEAKKATAAKEKKQATEMRQRALERFGETRKRQTETEKEEGKKETKRRRSGGGALEWLKEKGESLRELKEKELQDKKEEREIQKMQHEQFVGQLQATQVASNDQMKMFQQQMLQQMQQQQHQQQQQQQQFTMLQHQMMVMMQQHAQLMSNLLKKDD
;
A
#
# COMPACT_ATOMS: atom_id res chain seq x y z
N MET A 1 39.08 -16.63 -6.11
CA MET A 1 38.42 -16.42 -7.42
C MET A 1 38.77 -15.05 -7.95
N VAL A 2 39.04 -14.92 -9.25
CA VAL A 2 39.23 -13.62 -9.91
C VAL A 2 37.93 -13.23 -10.62
N TRP A 3 37.39 -12.07 -10.25
CA TRP A 3 36.22 -11.46 -10.87
C TRP A 3 36.65 -10.63 -12.08
N THR A 4 35.97 -10.83 -13.18
CA THR A 4 36.16 -10.09 -14.44
C THR A 4 34.84 -9.46 -14.83
N GLU A 5 34.86 -8.46 -15.71
CA GLU A 5 33.64 -7.76 -16.14
C GLU A 5 32.60 -8.71 -16.77
N SER A 6 33.04 -9.67 -17.59
CA SER A 6 32.16 -10.71 -18.13
C SER A 6 31.50 -11.57 -17.03
N LYS A 7 32.22 -11.89 -15.95
CA LYS A 7 31.66 -12.63 -14.80
C LYS A 7 30.75 -11.77 -13.95
N ASP A 8 31.04 -10.47 -13.84
CA ASP A 8 30.18 -9.52 -13.17
C ASP A 8 28.86 -9.38 -13.93
N LEU A 9 28.89 -9.34 -15.26
CA LEU A 9 27.69 -9.34 -16.10
C LEU A 9 26.86 -10.63 -15.92
N SER A 10 27.50 -11.82 -16.00
CA SER A 10 26.81 -13.09 -15.72
C SER A 10 26.17 -13.07 -14.33
N LEU A 11 26.92 -12.59 -13.33
CA LEU A 11 26.45 -12.48 -11.96
C LEU A 11 25.19 -11.60 -11.85
N LEU A 12 25.23 -10.38 -12.37
CA LEU A 12 24.11 -9.43 -12.27
C LEU A 12 22.88 -9.96 -12.98
N ARG A 13 23.04 -10.57 -14.17
CA ARG A 13 21.94 -11.23 -14.88
C ARG A 13 21.34 -12.39 -14.07
N THR A 14 22.17 -13.21 -13.41
CA THR A 14 21.67 -14.30 -12.55
C THR A 14 20.94 -13.76 -11.32
N ILE A 15 21.43 -12.68 -10.69
CA ILE A 15 20.74 -12.02 -9.56
C ILE A 15 19.37 -11.50 -10.01
N ALA A 16 19.31 -10.83 -11.16
CA ALA A 16 18.07 -10.32 -11.73
C ALA A 16 17.09 -11.47 -12.05
N ALA A 17 17.56 -12.56 -12.65
CA ALA A 17 16.74 -13.73 -12.98
C ALA A 17 16.19 -14.44 -11.74
N GLU A 18 16.99 -14.58 -10.68
CA GLU A 18 16.52 -15.13 -9.39
C GLU A 18 15.53 -14.17 -8.69
N GLY A 19 15.60 -12.87 -9.01
CA GLY A 19 14.71 -11.86 -8.47
C GLY A 19 14.88 -11.69 -6.96
N ILE A 20 16.11 -11.77 -6.45
CA ILE A 20 16.39 -11.81 -4.99
C ILE A 20 15.70 -10.66 -4.25
N PHE A 21 15.77 -9.44 -4.77
CA PHE A 21 15.23 -8.26 -4.08
C PHE A 21 13.71 -8.12 -4.19
N VAL A 22 13.11 -8.68 -5.24
CA VAL A 22 11.66 -8.64 -5.50
C VAL A 22 10.92 -9.77 -4.78
N ASN A 23 11.44 -10.99 -4.88
CA ASN A 23 10.74 -12.20 -4.46
C ASN A 23 11.03 -12.58 -2.99
N THR A 24 12.01 -11.96 -2.36
CA THR A 24 12.41 -12.31 -0.99
C THR A 24 12.40 -11.10 -0.07
N LYS A 25 12.11 -11.31 1.21
CA LYS A 25 12.17 -10.25 2.22
C LYS A 25 13.61 -10.00 2.67
N ALA A 26 13.96 -8.73 2.93
CA ALA A 26 15.24 -8.38 3.52
C ALA A 26 15.48 -9.08 4.86
N GLY A 27 16.67 -9.66 5.03
CA GLY A 27 17.07 -10.41 6.22
C GLY A 27 16.39 -11.78 6.38
N SER A 28 15.60 -12.25 5.41
CA SER A 28 14.90 -13.53 5.52
C SER A 28 15.79 -14.73 5.19
N ARG A 29 15.37 -15.93 5.63
CA ARG A 29 16.07 -17.18 5.30
C ARG A 29 15.97 -17.50 3.81
N GLU A 30 14.84 -17.17 3.21
CA GLU A 30 14.56 -17.31 1.78
C GLU A 30 15.52 -16.45 0.95
N ARG A 31 15.80 -15.21 1.38
CA ARG A 31 16.84 -14.38 0.75
C ARG A 31 18.19 -15.09 0.78
N GLY A 32 18.55 -15.69 1.92
CA GLY A 32 19.76 -16.50 2.06
C GLY A 32 19.82 -17.67 1.08
N ALA A 33 18.70 -18.35 0.86
CA ALA A 33 18.57 -19.45 -0.10
C ALA A 33 18.69 -18.96 -1.56
N ALA A 34 18.09 -17.82 -1.90
CA ALA A 34 18.21 -17.24 -3.24
C ALA A 34 19.67 -16.92 -3.61
N TRP A 35 20.47 -16.41 -2.66
CA TRP A 35 21.92 -16.23 -2.87
C TRP A 35 22.69 -17.56 -3.08
N LEU A 36 22.21 -18.67 -2.50
CA LEU A 36 22.76 -20.01 -2.78
C LEU A 36 22.39 -20.49 -4.17
N ASN A 37 21.18 -20.19 -4.64
CA ASN A 37 20.74 -20.54 -5.99
C ASN A 37 21.57 -19.81 -7.05
N VAL A 38 21.79 -18.50 -6.87
CA VAL A 38 22.67 -17.72 -7.75
C VAL A 38 24.08 -18.29 -7.77
N ALA A 39 24.66 -18.61 -6.61
CA ALA A 39 25.97 -19.24 -6.56
C ALA A 39 25.99 -20.57 -7.31
N SER A 40 24.97 -21.42 -7.10
CA SER A 40 24.84 -22.73 -7.75
C SER A 40 24.73 -22.62 -9.27
N ALA A 41 23.99 -21.63 -9.78
CA ALA A 41 23.87 -21.36 -11.21
C ALA A 41 25.22 -20.92 -11.83
N LEU A 42 26.05 -20.20 -11.07
CA LEU A 42 27.36 -19.73 -11.49
C LEU A 42 28.49 -20.76 -11.33
N VAL A 43 28.25 -21.89 -10.64
CA VAL A 43 29.29 -22.93 -10.42
C VAL A 43 29.83 -23.47 -11.74
N ALA A 44 28.99 -23.61 -12.77
CA ALA A 44 29.40 -24.11 -14.08
C ALA A 44 30.43 -23.20 -14.77
N GLU A 45 30.27 -21.87 -14.65
CA GLU A 45 31.19 -20.88 -15.22
C GLU A 45 32.37 -20.57 -14.29
N SER A 46 32.21 -20.81 -12.98
CA SER A 46 33.21 -20.53 -11.97
C SER A 46 33.07 -21.45 -10.74
N PRO A 47 33.84 -22.56 -10.68
CA PRO A 47 33.63 -23.62 -9.68
C PRO A 47 33.98 -23.23 -8.25
N THR A 48 34.66 -22.09 -8.04
CA THR A 48 35.04 -21.58 -6.72
C THR A 48 34.02 -20.61 -6.12
N VAL A 49 32.86 -20.43 -6.77
CA VAL A 49 31.83 -19.47 -6.34
C VAL A 49 31.06 -20.05 -5.15
N THR A 50 30.92 -19.24 -4.10
CA THR A 50 30.05 -19.49 -2.95
C THR A 50 29.01 -18.38 -2.84
N ALA A 51 27.89 -18.64 -2.15
CA ALA A 51 26.87 -17.61 -1.88
C ALA A 51 27.46 -16.36 -1.21
N ARG A 52 28.43 -16.55 -0.32
CA ARG A 52 29.14 -15.43 0.33
C ARG A 52 29.93 -14.62 -0.69
N SER A 53 30.76 -15.26 -1.51
CA SER A 53 31.57 -14.54 -2.50
C SER A 53 30.74 -13.79 -3.54
N VAL A 54 29.57 -14.33 -3.91
CA VAL A 54 28.63 -13.68 -4.81
C VAL A 54 28.04 -12.42 -4.18
N ARG A 55 27.51 -12.55 -2.96
CA ARG A 55 26.91 -11.42 -2.23
C ARG A 55 27.94 -10.32 -1.98
N ASP A 56 29.14 -10.68 -1.53
CA ASP A 56 30.22 -9.73 -1.29
C ASP A 56 30.61 -9.01 -2.58
N ARG A 57 30.68 -9.73 -3.71
CA ARG A 57 30.99 -9.12 -5.00
C ARG A 57 29.90 -8.12 -5.44
N TYR A 58 28.64 -8.51 -5.35
CA TYR A 58 27.52 -7.61 -5.66
C TYR A 58 27.59 -6.33 -4.82
N HIS A 59 27.78 -6.43 -3.50
CA HIS A 59 27.88 -5.23 -2.65
C HIS A 59 29.07 -4.33 -3.01
N ILE A 60 30.20 -4.90 -3.43
CA ILE A 60 31.34 -4.11 -3.93
C ILE A 60 30.95 -3.36 -5.21
N LEU A 61 30.27 -4.01 -6.15
CA LEU A 61 29.81 -3.39 -7.40
C LEU A 61 28.78 -2.30 -7.13
N ALA A 62 27.76 -2.58 -6.31
CA ALA A 62 26.74 -1.62 -5.90
C ALA A 62 27.34 -0.39 -5.21
N LYS A 63 28.33 -0.58 -4.34
CA LYS A 63 29.03 0.53 -3.67
C LYS A 63 29.83 1.39 -4.66
N LYS A 64 30.52 0.75 -5.62
CA LYS A 64 31.25 1.45 -6.68
C LYS A 64 30.30 2.24 -7.58
N TRP A 65 29.17 1.64 -7.97
CA TRP A 65 28.13 2.30 -8.76
C TRP A 65 27.57 3.53 -8.07
N LYS A 66 27.15 3.41 -6.80
CA LYS A 66 26.64 4.54 -6.00
C LYS A 66 27.65 5.70 -5.88
N ALA A 67 28.95 5.40 -5.91
CA ALA A 67 30.00 6.43 -5.92
C ALA A 67 30.16 7.08 -7.31
N LYS A 68 29.96 6.33 -8.40
CA LYS A 68 30.10 6.79 -9.79
C LYS A 68 28.91 7.63 -10.29
N VAL A 69 27.67 7.28 -9.92
CA VAL A 69 26.44 7.97 -10.36
C VAL A 69 26.41 9.46 -9.99
N GLY A 70 27.16 9.88 -8.95
CA GLY A 70 27.31 11.29 -8.59
C GLY A 70 28.02 12.17 -9.61
N GLU A 71 28.71 11.60 -10.61
CA GLU A 71 29.54 12.34 -11.58
C GLU A 71 28.87 12.61 -12.94
N GLY A 72 27.61 12.19 -13.15
CA GLY A 72 26.79 12.67 -14.28
C GLY A 72 27.20 12.18 -15.69
N GLU A 73 27.62 10.92 -15.82
CA GLU A 73 27.97 10.30 -17.11
C GLU A 73 26.71 9.78 -17.83
N LYS A 74 26.57 10.07 -19.14
CA LYS A 74 25.34 9.81 -19.93
C LYS A 74 25.35 8.48 -20.72
N ASP A 75 26.47 7.80 -20.79
CA ASP A 75 26.60 6.52 -21.50
C ASP A 75 26.81 5.39 -20.48
N MET A 76 25.70 4.78 -20.04
CA MET A 76 25.74 3.65 -19.12
C MET A 76 25.99 2.35 -19.88
N THR A 77 26.99 1.60 -19.42
CA THR A 77 27.24 0.23 -19.89
C THR A 77 26.13 -0.72 -19.43
N GLU A 78 25.96 -1.89 -20.08
CA GLU A 78 24.93 -2.86 -19.68
C GLU A 78 25.07 -3.31 -18.20
N VAL A 79 26.31 -3.45 -17.73
CA VAL A 79 26.64 -3.75 -16.34
C VAL A 79 26.12 -2.66 -15.39
N GLU A 80 26.25 -1.40 -15.81
CA GLU A 80 25.82 -0.24 -15.03
C GLU A 80 24.31 -0.09 -14.98
N VAL A 81 23.61 -0.31 -16.11
CA VAL A 81 22.14 -0.34 -16.15
C VAL A 81 21.59 -1.43 -15.22
N LEU A 82 22.13 -2.65 -15.30
CA LEU A 82 21.71 -3.73 -14.40
C LEU A 82 22.04 -3.44 -12.94
N LEU A 83 23.14 -2.73 -12.66
CA LEU A 83 23.48 -2.33 -11.31
C LEU A 83 22.53 -1.27 -10.76
N GLU A 84 22.13 -0.30 -11.58
CA GLU A 84 21.15 0.72 -11.21
C GLU A 84 19.82 0.06 -10.79
N GLU A 85 19.27 -0.77 -11.67
CA GLU A 85 18.00 -1.48 -11.41
C GLU A 85 18.09 -2.34 -10.14
N LEU A 86 19.16 -3.12 -9.98
CA LEU A 86 19.32 -4.00 -8.81
C LEU A 86 19.51 -3.21 -7.52
N VAL A 87 20.22 -2.08 -7.56
CA VAL A 87 20.41 -1.20 -6.40
C VAL A 87 19.10 -0.56 -5.97
N ASP A 88 18.28 -0.13 -6.93
CA ASP A 88 16.98 0.46 -6.66
C ASP A 88 16.04 -0.58 -6.04
N LEU A 89 15.96 -1.76 -6.64
CA LEU A 89 15.17 -2.89 -6.11
C LEU A 89 15.64 -3.31 -4.71
N GLU A 90 16.94 -3.33 -4.44
CA GLU A 90 17.49 -3.61 -3.11
C GLU A 90 17.01 -2.57 -2.08
N SER A 91 17.11 -1.28 -2.42
CA SER A 91 16.68 -0.15 -1.58
C SER A 91 15.17 -0.17 -1.30
N GLU A 92 14.35 -0.42 -2.32
CA GLU A 92 12.90 -0.58 -2.16
C GLU A 92 12.55 -1.73 -1.22
N SER A 93 13.23 -2.87 -1.40
CA SER A 93 13.02 -4.06 -0.58
C SER A 93 13.39 -3.83 0.89
N GLU A 94 14.47 -3.08 1.15
CA GLU A 94 14.86 -2.68 2.51
C GLU A 94 13.84 -1.73 3.15
N LYS A 95 13.37 -0.71 2.41
CA LYS A 95 12.33 0.22 2.89
C LYS A 95 11.04 -0.50 3.25
N VAL A 96 10.59 -1.44 2.42
CA VAL A 96 9.40 -2.24 2.71
C VAL A 96 9.59 -3.07 3.99
N ALA A 97 10.78 -3.67 4.17
CA ALA A 97 11.08 -4.45 5.37
C ALA A 97 11.11 -3.59 6.64
N GLU A 98 11.64 -2.36 6.56
CA GLU A 98 11.68 -1.39 7.66
C GLU A 98 10.27 -0.94 8.05
N GLN A 99 9.45 -0.52 7.09
CA GLN A 99 8.05 -0.11 7.31
C GLN A 99 7.23 -1.22 7.99
N GLN A 100 7.39 -2.47 7.56
CA GLN A 100 6.73 -3.61 8.19
C GLN A 100 7.20 -3.83 9.63
N ASN A 101 8.48 -3.59 9.93
CA ASN A 101 9.02 -3.75 11.27
C ASN A 101 8.54 -2.63 12.20
N GLU A 102 8.51 -1.39 11.71
CA GLU A 102 7.96 -0.24 12.43
C GLU A 102 6.47 -0.45 12.75
N ALA A 103 5.68 -0.92 11.78
CA ALA A 103 4.28 -1.23 11.98
C ALA A 103 4.10 -2.29 13.10
N LYS A 104 4.88 -3.36 13.08
CA LYS A 104 4.86 -4.40 14.14
C LYS A 104 5.28 -3.86 15.50
N LYS A 105 6.27 -2.97 15.55
CA LYS A 105 6.71 -2.33 16.79
C LYS A 105 5.63 -1.41 17.35
N ALA A 106 4.93 -0.66 16.48
CA ALA A 106 3.83 0.21 16.87
C ALA A 106 2.63 -0.58 17.40
N THR A 107 2.27 -1.70 16.76
CA THR A 107 1.20 -2.58 17.28
C THR A 107 1.58 -3.20 18.62
N ALA A 108 2.81 -3.73 18.75
CA ALA A 108 3.29 -4.29 20.01
C ALA A 108 3.33 -3.24 21.14
N ALA A 109 3.68 -1.98 20.82
CA ALA A 109 3.64 -0.88 21.80
C ALA A 109 2.21 -0.54 22.23
N LYS A 110 1.25 -0.53 21.30
CA LYS A 110 -0.18 -0.32 21.60
C LYS A 110 -0.73 -1.45 22.48
N GLU A 111 -0.46 -2.70 22.13
CA GLU A 111 -0.88 -3.87 22.92
C GLU A 111 -0.27 -3.83 24.32
N LYS A 112 1.02 -3.51 24.43
CA LYS A 112 1.67 -3.35 25.74
C LYS A 112 1.03 -2.26 26.57
N LYS A 113 0.72 -1.10 25.97
CA LYS A 113 0.04 0.01 26.65
C LYS A 113 -1.35 -0.40 27.14
N GLN A 114 -2.15 -1.03 26.28
CA GLN A 114 -3.47 -1.56 26.65
C GLN A 114 -3.38 -2.59 27.79
N ALA A 115 -2.42 -3.51 27.73
CA ALA A 115 -2.19 -4.48 28.80
C ALA A 115 -1.82 -3.81 30.13
N THR A 116 -0.97 -2.77 30.10
CA THR A 116 -0.62 -2.02 31.31
C THR A 116 -1.79 -1.22 31.87
N GLU A 117 -2.62 -0.61 31.02
CA GLU A 117 -3.81 0.12 31.44
C GLU A 117 -4.85 -0.82 32.06
N MET A 118 -5.09 -1.99 31.46
CA MET A 118 -5.96 -3.02 32.04
C MET A 118 -5.44 -3.49 33.40
N ARG A 119 -4.13 -3.70 33.54
CA ARG A 119 -3.50 -4.07 34.82
C ARG A 119 -3.67 -2.96 35.86
N GLN A 120 -3.45 -1.70 35.48
CA GLN A 120 -3.61 -0.56 36.39
C GLN A 120 -5.06 -0.41 36.84
N ARG A 121 -6.02 -0.48 35.92
CA ARG A 121 -7.46 -0.42 36.23
C ARG A 121 -7.88 -1.56 37.18
N ALA A 122 -7.31 -2.76 37.01
CA ALA A 122 -7.55 -3.86 37.93
C ALA A 122 -6.95 -3.61 39.33
N LEU A 123 -5.73 -3.06 39.41
CA LEU A 123 -5.08 -2.73 40.67
C LEU A 123 -5.77 -1.57 41.40
N GLU A 124 -6.27 -0.56 40.68
CA GLU A 124 -7.07 0.52 41.24
C GLU A 124 -8.38 -0.01 41.80
N ARG A 125 -9.10 -0.86 41.05
CA ARG A 125 -10.31 -1.53 41.54
C ARG A 125 -10.04 -2.39 42.78
N PHE A 126 -8.92 -3.12 42.80
CA PHE A 126 -8.50 -3.90 43.97
C PHE A 126 -8.13 -2.99 45.16
N GLY A 127 -7.44 -1.87 44.89
CA GLY A 127 -7.06 -0.86 45.87
C GLY A 127 -8.27 -0.15 46.49
N GLU A 128 -9.31 0.15 45.71
CA GLU A 128 -10.60 0.67 46.20
C GLU A 128 -11.33 -0.35 47.06
N THR A 129 -11.31 -1.63 46.67
CA THR A 129 -11.93 -2.71 47.44
C THR A 129 -11.20 -2.93 48.77
N ARG A 130 -9.86 -2.86 48.75
CA ARG A 130 -9.02 -2.92 49.96
C ARG A 130 -9.18 -1.67 50.83
N LYS A 131 -9.28 -0.47 50.25
CA LYS A 131 -9.58 0.76 51.00
C LYS A 131 -10.92 0.66 51.71
N ARG A 132 -11.97 0.16 51.04
CA ARG A 132 -13.27 -0.14 51.67
C ARG A 132 -13.14 -1.13 52.83
N GLN A 133 -12.35 -2.20 52.68
CA GLN A 133 -12.10 -3.17 53.76
C GLN A 133 -11.31 -2.56 54.93
N THR A 134 -10.27 -1.77 54.67
CA THR A 134 -9.51 -1.10 55.74
C THR A 134 -10.27 0.06 56.40
N GLU A 135 -11.22 0.70 55.73
CA GLU A 135 -12.13 1.67 56.36
C GLU A 135 -13.13 0.96 57.27
N THR A 136 -13.61 -0.24 56.89
CA THR A 136 -14.42 -1.08 57.78
C THR A 136 -13.61 -1.63 58.97
N GLU A 137 -12.36 -2.04 58.77
CA GLU A 137 -11.48 -2.50 59.87
C GLU A 137 -10.96 -1.35 60.75
N LYS A 138 -10.75 -0.14 60.21
CA LYS A 138 -10.37 1.04 61.00
C LYS A 138 -11.51 1.60 61.84
N GLU A 139 -12.77 1.37 61.46
CA GLU A 139 -13.93 1.67 62.31
C GLU A 139 -14.02 0.71 63.52
N GLU A 140 -13.51 -0.52 63.42
CA GLU A 140 -13.52 -1.47 64.54
C GLU A 140 -12.34 -1.29 65.53
N GLY A 141 -11.27 -0.59 65.13
CA GLY A 141 -9.99 -0.59 65.86
C GLY A 141 -9.71 0.56 66.85
N LYS A 142 -10.46 1.67 66.85
CA LYS A 142 -10.10 2.84 67.69
C LYS A 142 -11.13 3.13 68.79
N LYS A 143 -11.00 2.41 69.90
CA LYS A 143 -11.60 2.79 71.19
C LYS A 143 -10.91 4.04 71.73
N GLU A 144 -11.44 5.22 71.42
CA GLU A 144 -11.17 6.44 72.20
C GLU A 144 -12.49 7.08 72.66
N THR A 145 -12.76 6.86 73.94
CA THR A 145 -13.57 7.62 74.89
C THR A 145 -14.56 8.67 74.35
N LYS A 146 -15.84 8.29 74.36
CA LYS A 146 -17.04 9.05 74.78
C LYS A 146 -16.97 10.59 74.63
N ARG A 147 -17.54 11.11 73.53
CA ARG A 147 -18.31 12.38 73.56
C ARG A 147 -19.58 12.25 72.73
N ARG A 148 -20.73 12.32 73.42
CA ARG A 148 -22.03 12.58 72.81
C ARG A 148 -21.98 13.96 72.16
N ARG A 149 -21.96 14.06 70.83
CA ARG A 149 -22.54 15.20 70.09
C ARG A 149 -22.61 14.93 68.58
N SER A 150 -23.82 15.10 68.07
CA SER A 150 -24.23 15.25 66.66
C SER A 150 -24.24 14.00 65.78
N GLY A 151 -25.44 13.51 65.48
CA GLY A 151 -25.71 12.56 64.38
C GLY A 151 -25.65 13.20 62.97
N GLY A 152 -25.15 14.44 62.86
CA GLY A 152 -24.99 15.13 61.57
C GLY A 152 -23.92 14.50 60.67
N GLY A 153 -22.79 14.07 61.23
CA GLY A 153 -21.68 13.52 60.44
C GLY A 153 -21.98 12.19 59.75
N ALA A 154 -22.83 11.35 60.34
CA ALA A 154 -23.25 10.09 59.73
C ALA A 154 -24.22 10.30 58.54
N LEU A 155 -25.11 11.28 58.65
CA LEU A 155 -26.02 11.65 57.56
C LEU A 155 -25.27 12.37 56.42
N GLU A 156 -24.29 13.20 56.78
CA GLU A 156 -23.44 13.89 55.82
C GLU A 156 -22.55 12.91 55.04
N TRP A 157 -21.96 11.92 55.73
CA TRP A 157 -21.23 10.82 55.08
C TRP A 157 -22.13 10.00 54.16
N LEU A 158 -23.34 9.61 54.58
CA LEU A 158 -24.27 8.88 53.71
C LEU A 158 -24.69 9.68 52.47
N LYS A 159 -24.84 11.00 52.62
CA LYS A 159 -25.17 11.90 51.52
C LYS A 159 -24.02 12.04 50.54
N GLU A 160 -22.81 12.31 51.04
CA GLU A 160 -21.57 12.41 50.24
C GLU A 160 -21.28 11.10 49.50
N LYS A 161 -21.46 9.95 50.18
CA LYS A 161 -21.25 8.62 49.60
C LYS A 161 -22.30 8.31 48.53
N GLY A 162 -23.54 8.79 48.68
CA GLY A 162 -24.59 8.70 47.66
C GLY A 162 -24.33 9.58 46.45
N GLU A 163 -23.86 10.82 46.66
CA GLU A 163 -23.49 11.76 45.61
C GLU A 163 -22.29 11.23 44.79
N SER A 164 -21.24 10.74 45.45
CA SER A 164 -20.08 10.14 44.79
C SER A 164 -20.45 8.90 43.94
N LEU A 165 -21.36 8.05 44.44
CA LEU A 165 -21.84 6.89 43.68
C LEU A 165 -22.67 7.29 42.45
N ARG A 166 -23.45 8.37 42.58
CA ARG A 166 -24.24 8.92 41.48
C ARG A 166 -23.33 9.54 40.42
N GLU A 167 -22.32 10.30 40.83
CA GLU A 167 -21.35 10.92 39.93
C GLU A 167 -20.53 9.88 39.17
N LEU A 168 -20.09 8.81 39.85
CA LEU A 168 -19.38 7.70 39.20
C LEU A 168 -20.24 7.02 38.13
N LYS A 169 -21.52 6.78 38.45
CA LYS A 169 -22.47 6.15 37.53
C LYS A 169 -22.80 7.04 36.33
N GLU A 170 -22.79 8.36 36.54
CA GLU A 170 -23.00 9.34 35.47
C GLU A 170 -21.79 9.42 34.53
N LYS A 171 -20.56 9.45 35.06
CA LYS A 171 -19.33 9.37 34.26
C LYS A 171 -19.25 8.08 33.45
N GLU A 172 -19.55 6.92 34.07
CA GLU A 172 -19.55 5.64 33.36
C GLU A 172 -20.59 5.59 32.22
N LEU A 173 -21.75 6.23 32.41
CA LEU A 173 -22.76 6.36 31.37
C LEU A 173 -22.31 7.28 30.23
N GLN A 174 -21.56 8.34 30.57
CA GLN A 174 -21.04 9.32 29.62
C GLN A 174 -19.93 8.74 28.76
N ASP A 175 -18.97 8.04 29.37
CA ASP A 175 -17.90 7.30 28.67
C ASP A 175 -18.50 6.28 27.70
N LYS A 176 -19.55 5.56 28.13
CA LYS A 176 -20.26 4.58 27.27
C LYS A 176 -21.06 5.22 26.14
N LYS A 177 -21.44 6.50 26.24
CA LYS A 177 -22.03 7.25 25.13
C LYS A 177 -20.94 7.69 24.16
N GLU A 178 -19.85 8.23 24.67
CA GLU A 178 -18.72 8.70 23.86
C GLU A 178 -18.09 7.57 23.06
N GLU A 179 -17.89 6.39 23.66
CA GLU A 179 -17.38 5.20 22.97
C GLU A 179 -18.31 4.75 21.82
N ARG A 180 -19.63 4.85 22.00
CA ARG A 180 -20.60 4.54 20.95
C ARG A 180 -20.59 5.56 19.83
N GLU A 181 -20.40 6.84 20.13
CA GLU A 181 -20.29 7.89 19.13
C GLU A 181 -18.99 7.77 18.34
N ILE A 182 -17.87 7.43 18.98
CA ILE A 182 -16.59 7.14 18.29
C ILE A 182 -16.75 5.93 17.36
N GLN A 183 -17.39 4.85 17.82
CA GLN A 183 -17.64 3.68 16.98
C GLN A 183 -18.55 4.01 15.79
N LYS A 184 -19.59 4.82 15.99
CA LYS A 184 -20.45 5.30 14.90
C LYS A 184 -19.66 6.15 13.90
N MET A 185 -18.86 7.08 14.37
CA MET A 185 -18.04 7.95 13.51
C MET A 185 -17.05 7.12 12.68
N GLN A 186 -16.38 6.14 13.29
CA GLN A 186 -15.48 5.24 12.57
C GLN A 186 -16.23 4.39 11.53
N HIS A 187 -17.40 3.88 11.89
CA HIS A 187 -18.24 3.12 10.97
C HIS A 187 -18.73 3.97 9.79
N GLU A 188 -19.19 5.18 10.07
CA GLU A 188 -19.65 6.13 9.06
C GLU A 188 -18.51 6.58 8.14
N GLN A 189 -17.31 6.80 8.68
CA GLN A 189 -16.11 7.11 7.90
C GLN A 189 -15.72 5.94 6.98
N PHE A 190 -15.79 4.71 7.48
CA PHE A 190 -15.51 3.50 6.68
C PHE A 190 -16.53 3.31 5.55
N VAL A 191 -17.82 3.47 5.86
CA VAL A 191 -18.90 3.42 4.86
C VAL A 191 -18.74 4.52 3.81
N GLY A 192 -18.40 5.74 4.23
CA GLY A 192 -18.13 6.86 3.32
C GLY A 192 -16.95 6.58 2.38
N GLN A 193 -15.87 5.97 2.87
CA GLN A 193 -14.72 5.58 2.05
C GLN A 193 -15.08 4.48 1.03
N LEU A 194 -15.86 3.48 1.45
CA LEU A 194 -16.36 2.44 0.54
C LEU A 194 -17.26 3.03 -0.55
N GLN A 195 -18.17 3.95 -0.18
CA GLN A 195 -19.05 4.61 -1.13
C GLN A 195 -18.26 5.47 -2.12
N ALA A 196 -17.27 6.24 -1.65
CA ALA A 196 -16.40 7.03 -2.52
C ALA A 196 -15.61 6.15 -3.51
N THR A 197 -15.10 5.00 -3.05
CA THR A 197 -14.39 4.04 -3.89
C THR A 197 -15.32 3.43 -4.95
N GLN A 198 -16.55 3.09 -4.58
CA GLN A 198 -17.54 2.54 -5.50
C GLN A 198 -17.99 3.58 -6.55
N VAL A 199 -18.19 4.84 -6.15
CA VAL A 199 -18.50 5.94 -7.08
C VAL A 199 -17.34 6.17 -8.04
N ALA A 200 -16.10 6.24 -7.55
CA ALA A 200 -14.92 6.39 -8.41
C ALA A 200 -14.79 5.24 -9.42
N SER A 201 -15.02 3.99 -8.99
CA SER A 201 -15.01 2.83 -9.89
C SER A 201 -16.12 2.90 -10.94
N ASN A 202 -17.33 3.32 -10.55
CA ASN A 202 -18.44 3.49 -11.48
C ASN A 202 -18.19 4.63 -12.48
N ASP A 203 -17.60 5.74 -12.04
CA ASP A 203 -17.25 6.87 -12.91
C ASP A 203 -16.15 6.48 -13.90
N GLN A 204 -15.15 5.71 -13.48
CA GLN A 204 -14.12 5.17 -14.37
C GLN A 204 -14.74 4.23 -15.41
N MET A 205 -15.68 3.37 -15.01
CA MET A 205 -16.41 2.49 -15.94
C MET A 205 -17.27 3.27 -16.93
N LYS A 206 -17.97 4.33 -16.47
CA LYS A 206 -18.74 5.22 -17.35
C LYS A 206 -17.83 5.95 -18.34
N MET A 207 -16.68 6.43 -17.88
CA MET A 207 -15.70 7.08 -18.76
C MET A 207 -15.20 6.10 -19.83
N PHE A 208 -14.87 4.87 -19.43
CA PHE A 208 -14.45 3.83 -20.37
C PHE A 208 -15.56 3.49 -21.38
N GLN A 209 -16.81 3.34 -20.93
CA GLN A 209 -17.95 3.11 -21.81
C GLN A 209 -18.14 4.26 -22.80
N GLN A 210 -18.02 5.51 -22.35
CA GLN A 210 -18.15 6.69 -23.20
C GLN A 210 -17.02 6.77 -24.23
N GLN A 211 -15.78 6.48 -23.82
CA GLN A 211 -14.63 6.43 -24.73
C GLN A 211 -14.81 5.35 -25.81
N MET A 212 -15.32 4.18 -25.43
CA MET A 212 -15.57 3.08 -26.36
C MET A 212 -16.68 3.42 -27.37
N LEU A 213 -17.77 4.07 -26.92
CA LEU A 213 -18.82 4.61 -27.80
C LEU A 213 -18.28 5.67 -28.77
N GLN A 214 -17.42 6.57 -28.30
CA GLN A 214 -16.81 7.60 -29.13
C GLN A 214 -15.89 7.00 -30.20
N GLN A 215 -15.10 5.97 -29.84
CA GLN A 215 -14.25 5.25 -30.78
C GLN A 215 -15.07 4.53 -31.85
N MET A 216 -16.17 3.88 -31.45
CA MET A 216 -17.08 3.22 -32.39
C MET A 216 -17.69 4.23 -33.37
N GLN A 217 -18.13 5.39 -32.87
CA GLN A 217 -18.70 6.44 -33.72
C GLN A 217 -17.68 7.01 -34.71
N GLN A 218 -16.42 7.20 -34.27
CA GLN A 218 -15.33 7.60 -35.16
C GLN A 218 -15.09 6.57 -36.27
N GLN A 219 -15.07 5.27 -35.92
CA GLN A 219 -14.85 4.20 -36.89
C GLN A 219 -15.98 4.12 -37.92
N GLN A 220 -17.23 4.31 -37.48
CA GLN A 220 -18.39 4.36 -38.38
C GLN A 220 -18.33 5.58 -39.31
N HIS A 221 -17.94 6.75 -38.80
CA HIS A 221 -17.77 7.95 -39.62
C HIS A 221 -16.68 7.77 -40.68
N GLN A 222 -15.57 7.11 -40.32
CA GLN A 222 -14.47 6.83 -41.24
C GLN A 222 -14.89 5.86 -42.35
N GLN A 223 -15.68 4.83 -42.03
CA GLN A 223 -16.29 3.95 -43.03
C GLN A 223 -17.24 4.69 -43.97
N GLN A 224 -18.11 5.57 -43.44
CA GLN A 224 -19.00 6.37 -44.28
C GLN A 224 -18.23 7.30 -45.22
N GLN A 225 -17.15 7.95 -44.75
CA GLN A 225 -16.31 8.77 -45.62
C GLN A 225 -15.69 7.95 -46.75
N GLN A 226 -15.16 6.75 -46.46
CA GLN A 226 -14.62 5.88 -47.52
C GLN A 226 -15.70 5.46 -48.53
N GLN A 227 -16.91 5.13 -48.07
CA GLN A 227 -18.02 4.83 -48.98
C GLN A 227 -18.42 6.03 -49.84
N GLN A 228 -18.48 7.24 -49.26
CA GLN A 228 -18.77 8.47 -50.02
C GLN A 228 -17.68 8.76 -51.06
N GLN A 229 -16.40 8.63 -50.70
CA GLN A 229 -15.29 8.78 -51.65
C GLN A 229 -15.38 7.76 -52.79
N PHE A 230 -15.69 6.49 -52.48
CA PHE A 230 -15.89 5.44 -53.48
C PHE A 230 -17.08 5.75 -54.40
N THR A 231 -18.19 6.24 -53.83
CA THR A 231 -19.40 6.59 -54.58
C THR A 231 -19.15 7.78 -55.50
N MET A 232 -18.42 8.80 -55.02
CA MET A 232 -18.01 9.95 -55.81
C MET A 232 -17.08 9.53 -56.97
N LEU A 233 -16.12 8.62 -56.71
CA LEU A 233 -15.23 8.09 -57.73
C LEU A 233 -15.99 7.30 -58.80
N GLN A 234 -16.94 6.44 -58.39
CA GLN A 234 -17.79 5.70 -59.31
C GLN A 234 -18.64 6.64 -60.16
N HIS A 235 -19.21 7.69 -59.54
CA HIS A 235 -19.97 8.71 -60.26
C HIS A 235 -19.11 9.45 -61.29
N GLN A 236 -17.91 9.87 -60.91
CA GLN A 236 -16.97 10.53 -61.83
C GLN A 236 -16.61 9.61 -63.02
N MET A 237 -16.38 8.32 -62.76
CA MET A 237 -16.11 7.33 -63.81
C MET A 237 -17.31 7.15 -64.74
N MET A 238 -18.53 7.12 -64.22
CA MET A 238 -19.76 7.05 -65.01
C MET A 238 -19.93 8.29 -65.91
N VAL A 239 -19.68 9.49 -65.38
CA VAL A 239 -19.72 10.74 -66.16
C VAL A 239 -18.66 10.72 -67.26
N MET A 240 -17.43 10.29 -66.96
CA MET A 240 -16.37 10.17 -67.96
C MET A 240 -16.75 9.17 -69.07
N MET A 241 -17.29 8.00 -68.70
CA MET A 241 -17.74 6.99 -69.66
C MET A 241 -18.88 7.52 -70.54
N GLN A 242 -19.84 8.25 -69.95
CA GLN A 242 -20.93 8.87 -70.69
C GLN A 242 -20.42 9.92 -71.68
N GLN A 243 -19.45 10.76 -71.28
CA GLN A 243 -18.81 11.72 -72.17
C GLN A 243 -18.05 11.02 -73.30
N HIS A 244 -17.31 9.94 -73.00
CA HIS A 244 -16.61 9.15 -74.01
C HIS A 244 -17.58 8.51 -75.01
N ALA A 245 -18.69 7.95 -74.54
CA ALA A 245 -19.74 7.39 -75.39
C ALA A 245 -20.43 8.45 -76.26
N GLN A 246 -20.67 9.65 -75.73
CA GLN A 246 -21.23 10.77 -76.49
C GLN A 246 -20.25 11.27 -77.57
N LEU A 247 -18.96 11.35 -77.27
CA LEU A 247 -17.93 11.71 -78.25
C LEU A 247 -17.85 10.68 -79.38
N MET A 248 -17.86 9.39 -79.05
CA MET A 248 -17.91 8.30 -80.05
C MET A 248 -19.18 8.37 -80.90
N SER A 249 -20.35 8.60 -80.29
CA SER A 249 -21.62 8.76 -81.00
C SER A 249 -21.61 9.98 -81.95
N ASN A 250 -21.01 11.09 -81.53
CA ASN A 250 -20.90 12.30 -82.35
C ASN A 250 -19.89 12.17 -83.50
N LEU A 251 -18.86 11.33 -83.34
CA LEU A 251 -17.93 10.99 -84.43
C LEU A 251 -18.61 10.09 -85.48
N LEU A 252 -19.39 9.09 -85.04
CA LEU A 252 -20.16 8.22 -85.93
C LEU A 252 -21.27 8.95 -86.72
N LYS A 253 -21.84 10.02 -86.17
CA LYS A 253 -22.85 10.86 -86.86
C LYS A 253 -22.26 11.87 -87.85
N LYS A 254 -20.93 12.00 -87.91
CA LYS A 254 -20.24 12.95 -88.79
C LYS A 254 -19.82 12.35 -90.13
N ASP A 255 -19.98 11.03 -90.29
CA ASP A 255 -19.58 10.24 -91.45
C ASP A 255 -20.76 9.77 -92.33
N ASP A 256 -21.99 10.26 -92.08
CA ASP A 256 -23.17 10.19 -92.98
C ASP A 256 -23.47 11.59 -93.56
#